data_AF-A0A0B6YRV5-F1
#
_entry.id   AF-A0A0B6YRV5-F1
#
_cell.length_a   1.000
_cell.length_b   1.000
_cell.length_c   1.000
_cell.angle_alpha   90.00
_cell.angle_beta   90.00
_cell.angle_gamma   90.00
#
_symmetry.space_group_name_H-M   'P 1'
#
loop_
_entity.id
_entity.type
_entity.pdbx_description
1 polymer ?
#
loop_
_entity_poly.entity_id
_entity_poly.type
_entity_poly.pdbx_seq_one_letter_code
_entity_poly.pdbx_strand_id
1 'polypeptide(L)' 'LGDYTLTVRQDGQNRCIKVYCREGMYGLKVNECRFTSLRALGVHYNKHTLAEFNRRLKTYLYYPVRK' A
#
# COMPACT_ATOMS: atom_id res chain seq x y z
N LEU A 1 17.57 5.84 1.05
CA LEU A 1 16.87 4.64 1.56
C LEU A 1 15.45 4.71 1.04
N GLY A 2 15.13 3.76 0.15
CA GLY A 2 14.33 4.02 -1.05
C GLY A 2 12.82 4.01 -0.88
N ASP A 3 12.17 4.56 -1.90
CA ASP A 3 10.75 4.37 -2.12
C ASP A 3 10.48 2.90 -2.50
N TYR A 4 9.44 2.31 -1.93
CA TYR A 4 9.03 0.94 -2.27
C TYR A 4 7.92 0.97 -3.32
N THR A 5 7.71 -0.15 -4.00
CA THR A 5 6.56 -0.33 -4.88
C THR A 5 5.67 -1.44 -4.34
N LEU A 6 4.41 -1.10 -4.10
CA LEU A 6 3.35 -2.05 -3.80
C LEU A 6 2.68 -2.43 -5.12
N THR A 7 2.83 -3.68 -5.54
CA THR A 7 2.12 -4.22 -6.70
C THR A 7 0.86 -4.93 -6.22
N VAL A 8 -0.30 -4.52 -6.73
CA VAL A 8 -1.60 -5.13 -6.43
C VAL A 8 -2.26 -5.65 -7.70
N ARG A 9 -2.99 -6.76 -7.60
CA ARG A 9 -3.83 -7.25 -8.68
C ARG A 9 -5.27 -6.76 -8.49
N GLN A 10 -5.80 -6.09 -9.51
CA GLN A 10 -7.19 -5.64 -9.54
C GLN A 10 -7.74 -5.78 -10.96
N ASP A 11 -8.92 -6.38 -11.11
CA ASP A 11 -9.60 -6.57 -12.40
C ASP A 11 -8.69 -7.28 -13.43
N GLY A 12 -7.91 -8.27 -12.98
CA GLY A 12 -6.97 -9.02 -13.81
C GLY A 12 -5.67 -8.29 -14.15
N GLN A 13 -5.50 -7.02 -13.76
CA GLN A 13 -4.32 -6.22 -14.07
C GLN A 13 -3.45 -5.97 -12.83
N ASN A 14 -2.13 -5.90 -13.04
CA ASN A 14 -1.19 -5.46 -12.02
C ASN A 14 -1.15 -3.93 -12.00
N ARG A 15 -1.32 -3.33 -10.83
CA ARG A 15 -1.15 -1.90 -10.59
C ARG A 15 0.00 -1.70 -9.63
N CYS A 16 0.94 -0.84 -10.00
CA CYS A 16 2.05 -0.45 -9.15
C CYS A 16 1.71 0.85 -8.42
N ILE A 17 1.90 0.85 -7.11
CA ILE A 17 1.65 2.00 -6.23
C ILE A 17 2.95 2.33 -5.53
N LYS A 18 3.37 3.59 -5.60
CA LYS A 18 4.54 4.06 -4.88
C LYS A 18 4.25 4.13 -3.38
N VAL A 19 5.16 3.58 -2.59
CA VAL A 19 5.16 3.71 -1.13
C VAL A 19 6.31 4.63 -0.74
N TYR A 20 5.96 5.77 -0.16
CA TYR A 20 6.89 6.77 0.32
C TYR A 20 7.45 6.37 1.68
N CYS A 21 8.72 6.71 1.93
CA CYS A 21 9.36 6.64 3.25
C CYS A 21 9.82 8.04 3.64
N ARG A 22 9.22 8.62 4.68
CA ARG A 22 9.54 9.95 5.22
C ARG A 22 9.71 9.85 6.72
N GLU A 23 10.86 10.28 7.22
CA GLU A 23 11.14 10.32 8.68
C GLU A 23 10.94 8.96 9.37
N GLY A 24 11.26 7.85 8.68
CA GLY A 24 11.06 6.49 9.19
C GLY A 24 9.61 5.98 9.11
N MET A 25 8.68 6.79 8.61
CA MET A 25 7.28 6.46 8.42
C MET A 25 6.95 6.18 6.95
N TYR A 26 5.96 5.32 6.72
CA TYR A 26 5.55 4.83 5.42
C TYR A 26 4.14 5.30 5.06
N GLY A 27 3.88 5.54 3.78
CA GLY A 27 2.57 5.94 3.28
C GLY A 27 2.41 5.80 1.77
N LEU A 28 1.16 5.76 1.30
CA LEU A 28 0.83 5.77 -0.14
C LEU A 28 0.74 7.19 -0.72
N LYS A 29 0.70 8.21 0.15
CA LYS A 29 0.85 9.62 -0.22
C LYS A 29 2.01 10.22 0.56
N VAL A 30 2.76 11.10 -0.10
CA VAL A 30 3.95 11.74 0.47
C VAL A 30 3.65 12.55 1.74
N ASN A 31 2.47 13.14 1.84
CA ASN A 31 2.01 13.95 2.95
C ASN A 31 1.23 13.16 4.03
N GLU A 32 1.06 11.84 3.87
CA GLU A 32 0.32 10.97 4.78
C GLU A 32 1.12 9.71 5.13
N CYS A 33 2.38 9.88 5.56
CA CYS A 33 3.22 8.78 6.04
C CYS A 33 2.92 8.51 7.53
N ARG A 34 2.00 7.56 7.79
CA ARG A 34 1.49 7.27 9.14
C ARG A 34 1.78 5.85 9.64
N PHE A 35 2.42 5.01 8.84
CA PHE A 35 2.73 3.64 9.21
C PHE A 35 4.19 3.53 9.67
N THR A 36 4.43 2.87 10.80
CA THR A 36 5.79 2.67 11.33
C THR A 36 6.59 1.59 10.58
N SER A 37 5.94 0.82 9.71
CA SER A 37 6.57 -0.20 8.86
C SER A 37 5.71 -0.56 7.65
N LEU A 38 6.33 -1.16 6.62
CA LEU A 38 5.59 -1.74 5.48
C LEU A 38 4.60 -2.82 5.91
N ARG A 39 4.92 -3.58 6.96
CA ARG A 39 4.00 -4.58 7.54
C ARG A 39 2.77 -3.93 8.14
N ALA A 40 2.93 -2.83 8.88
CA ALA A 40 1.79 -2.08 9.44
C ALA A 40 0.87 -1.53 8.34
N LEU A 41 1.46 -1.00 7.26
CA LEU A 41 0.71 -0.59 6.06
C LEU A 41 -0.07 -1.75 5.45
N GLY A 42 0.58 -2.90 5.28
CA GLY A 42 -0.05 -4.12 4.76
C GLY A 42 -1.23 -4.60 5.60
N VAL A 43 -1.05 -4.66 6.93
CA VAL A 43 -2.10 -5.05 7.88
C VAL A 43 -3.28 -4.07 7.89
N HIS A 44 -3.03 -2.77 7.74
CA HIS A 44 -4.10 -1.77 7.63
C HIS A 44 -4.96 -2.02 6.40
N TYR A 45 -4.33 -2.13 5.22
CA TYR A 45 -5.05 -2.35 3.95
C TYR A 45 -5.53 -3.79 3.74
N ASN A 46 -5.24 -4.69 4.67
CA ASN A 46 -5.92 -5.98 4.76
C ASN A 46 -7.34 -5.84 5.33
N LYS A 47 -7.56 -4.85 6.21
CA LYS A 47 -8.86 -4.58 6.86
C LYS A 47 -9.61 -3.40 6.24
N HIS A 48 -8.89 -2.50 5.57
CA HIS A 48 -9.42 -1.31 4.93
C HIS A 48 -9.12 -1.32 3.43
N THR A 49 -10.06 -0.87 2.62
CA THR A 49 -9.84 -0.85 1.16
C THR A 49 -8.74 0.13 0.77
N LEU A 50 -8.05 -0.13 -0.33
CA LEU A 50 -7.19 0.87 -0.98
C LEU A 50 -8.00 2.07 -1.54
N ALA A 51 -9.33 2.04 -1.47
CA ALA A 51 -10.20 3.14 -1.87
C ALA A 51 -10.04 4.37 -0.95
N GLU A 52 -9.55 4.19 0.28
CA GLU A 52 -9.14 5.29 1.18
C GLU A 52 -8.01 6.13 0.57
N PHE A 53 -7.13 5.50 -0.20
CA PHE A 53 -6.05 6.18 -0.92
C PHE A 53 -6.53 6.67 -2.30
N ASN A 54 -7.18 5.79 -3.08
CA ASN A 54 -7.67 6.09 -4.42
C ASN A 54 -8.98 5.34 -4.66
N ARG A 55 -10.10 6.07 -4.83
CA ARG A 55 -11.45 5.52 -4.96
C ARG A 55 -11.63 4.49 -6.10
N ARG A 56 -10.71 4.42 -7.07
CA ARG A 56 -10.70 3.40 -8.13
C ARG A 56 -10.10 2.05 -7.70
N LEU A 57 -9.39 2.00 -6.56
CA LEU A 57 -8.76 0.81 -6.00
C LEU A 57 -9.66 0.16 -4.95
N LYS A 58 -10.77 -0.45 -5.38
CA LYS A 58 -11.72 -1.15 -4.50
C LYS A 58 -11.23 -2.55 -4.12
N THR A 59 -9.96 -2.66 -3.71
CA THR A 59 -9.32 -3.93 -3.37
C THR A 59 -8.62 -3.83 -2.01
N TYR A 60 -8.47 -4.98 -1.36
CA TYR A 60 -7.76 -5.16 -0.10
C TYR A 60 -6.48 -5.95 -0.34
N LEU A 61 -5.52 -5.86 0.59
CA LEU A 61 -4.30 -6.66 0.60
C LEU A 61 -4.53 -8.00 1.32
N TYR A 62 -5.46 -8.82 0.80
CA TYR A 62 -5.83 -10.11 1.44
C TYR A 62 -4.77 -11.20 1.25
N TYR A 63 -4.20 -11.28 0.06
CA TYR A 63 -3.36 -12.41 -0.33
C TYR A 63 -1.93 -11.93 -0.57
N PRO A 64 -1.04 -12.01 0.45
CA PRO A 64 0.37 -11.75 0.23
C PRO A 64 0.92 -12.76 -0.78
N VAL A 65 1.76 -12.29 -1.71
CA VAL A 65 2.47 -13.18 -2.63
C VAL A 65 3.47 -13.99 -1.82
N ARG A 66 3.34 -15.31 -1.83
CA ARG A 66 4.31 -16.21 -1.22
C ARG A 66 5.47 -16.40 -2.21
N LYS A 67 6.71 -16.39 -1.71
CA LYS A 67 7.87 -16.84 -2.49
C LYS A 67 7.89 -18.36 -2.57
#